data_AF-A0A2A2DM73-F1
#
_entry.id   AF-A0A2A2DM73-F1
#
_cell.length_a   1.000
_cell.length_b   1.000
_cell.length_c   1.000
_cell.angle_alpha   90.00
_cell.angle_beta   90.00
_cell.angle_gamma   90.00
#
_symmetry.space_group_name_H-M   'P 1'
#
loop_
_entity.id
_entity.type
_entity.pdbx_description
1 polymer ?
#
loop_
_entity_poly.entity_id
_entity_poly.type
_entity_poly.pdbx_seq_one_letter_code
_entity_poly.pdbx_strand_id
1 'polypeptide(L)'
;MSQASASIADEALELLRATHERINNMRVLFNAIIKDLKHGESHDIEELANLGGFLGYDWANYVDCEIEKMQAALDTAEVAK
;
A
#
# COMPACT_ATOMS: atom_id res chain seq x y z
N MET A 1 -1.01 -19.73 -21.25
CA MET A 1 -1.70 -19.03 -20.15
C MET A 1 -2.88 -18.30 -20.76
N SER A 2 -4.06 -18.33 -20.16
CA SER A 2 -5.21 -17.58 -20.71
C SER A 2 -4.93 -16.08 -20.62
N GLN A 3 -5.54 -15.29 -21.50
CA GLN A 3 -5.40 -13.83 -21.50
C GLN A 3 -5.81 -13.20 -20.15
N ALA A 4 -6.74 -13.83 -19.42
CA ALA A 4 -7.18 -13.43 -18.09
C ALA A 4 -6.07 -13.57 -17.03
N SER A 5 -5.32 -14.68 -17.02
CA SER A 5 -4.22 -14.86 -16.05
C SER A 5 -3.08 -13.87 -16.25
N ALA A 6 -2.83 -13.41 -17.49
CA ALA A 6 -1.84 -12.37 -17.76
C ALA A 6 -2.28 -11.00 -17.20
N SER A 7 -3.56 -10.64 -17.36
CA SER A 7 -4.13 -9.40 -16.78
C SER A 7 -4.00 -9.37 -15.26
N ILE A 8 -4.35 -10.48 -14.58
CA ILE A 8 -4.26 -10.58 -13.11
C ILE A 8 -2.82 -10.42 -12.63
N ALA A 9 -1.85 -11.01 -13.35
CA ALA A 9 -0.45 -10.89 -13.00
C ALA A 9 0.09 -9.45 -13.18
N ASP A 10 -0.35 -8.75 -14.22
CA ASP A 10 0.01 -7.35 -14.45
C ASP A 10 -0.58 -6.44 -13.35
N GLU A 11 -1.86 -6.63 -13.00
CA GLU A 11 -2.53 -5.92 -11.90
C GLU A 11 -1.82 -6.15 -10.56
N ALA A 12 -1.44 -7.39 -10.26
CA ALA A 12 -0.68 -7.71 -9.05
C ALA A 12 0.70 -7.02 -9.03
N LEU A 13 1.41 -6.98 -10.17
CA LEU A 13 2.69 -6.29 -10.27
C LEU A 13 2.55 -4.77 -10.10
N GLU A 14 1.48 -4.18 -10.62
CA GLU A 14 1.18 -2.76 -10.41
C GLU A 14 0.87 -2.46 -8.95
N LEU A 15 0.05 -3.28 -8.28
CA LEU A 15 -0.24 -3.12 -6.85
C LEU A 15 1.03 -3.23 -6.00
N LEU A 16 1.92 -4.17 -6.31
CA LEU A 16 3.20 -4.32 -5.61
C LEU A 16 4.11 -3.09 -5.80
N ARG A 17 4.18 -2.54 -7.00
CA ARG A 17 4.95 -1.31 -7.28
C ARG A 17 4.39 -0.12 -6.51
N ALA A 18 3.07 0.07 -6.53
CA ALA A 18 2.40 1.14 -5.79
C ALA A 18 2.60 0.97 -4.27
N THR A 19 2.51 -0.26 -3.77
CA THR A 19 2.73 -0.57 -2.34
C THR A 19 4.16 -0.27 -1.93
N HIS A 20 5.15 -0.62 -2.75
CA HIS A 20 6.55 -0.30 -2.49
C HIS A 20 6.80 1.21 -2.44
N GLU A 21 6.20 1.99 -3.35
CA GLU A 21 6.27 3.45 -3.31
C GLU A 21 5.63 4.01 -2.03
N ARG A 22 4.45 3.50 -1.65
CA ARG A 22 3.76 3.93 -0.43
C ARG A 22 4.55 3.64 0.84
N ILE A 23 5.17 2.46 0.94
CA ILE A 23 6.08 2.09 2.04
C ILE A 23 7.25 3.06 2.11
N ASN A 24 7.83 3.44 0.97
CA ASN A 24 8.91 4.43 0.94
C ASN A 24 8.46 5.81 1.43
N ASN A 25 7.27 6.25 1.05
CA ASN A 25 6.70 7.52 1.51
C ASN A 25 6.48 7.51 3.03
N MET A 26 5.91 6.43 3.57
CA MET A 26 5.73 6.25 5.02
C MET A 26 7.09 6.24 5.75
N ARG A 27 8.11 5.58 5.18
CA ARG A 27 9.47 5.59 5.74
C ARG A 27 10.06 7.00 5.82
N VAL A 28 9.87 7.82 4.79
CA VAL A 28 10.34 9.22 4.79
C VAL A 28 9.61 10.04 5.86
N LEU A 29 8.29 9.88 5.98
CA LEU A 29 7.49 10.53 7.02
C LEU A 29 7.96 10.17 8.43
N PHE A 30 8.15 8.88 8.72
CA PHE A 30 8.64 8.45 10.04
C PHE A 30 10.06 8.95 10.32
N ASN A 31 10.92 9.03 9.31
CA ASN A 31 12.24 9.64 9.48
C ASN A 31 12.18 11.13 9.80
N ALA A 32 11.23 11.87 9.22
CA ALA A 32 11.00 13.28 9.55
C ALA A 32 10.58 13.44 11.02
N ILE A 33 9.63 12.62 11.49
CA ILE A 33 9.19 12.58 12.89
C ILE A 33 10.37 12.29 13.84
N ILE A 34 11.17 11.26 13.53
CA ILE A 34 12.34 10.89 14.35
C ILE A 34 13.36 12.02 14.40
N LYS A 35 13.58 12.72 13.28
CA LYS A 35 14.53 13.83 13.21
C LYS A 35 14.04 15.02 14.03
N ASP A 36 12.76 15.36 13.93
CA ASP A 36 12.13 16.44 14.67
C ASP A 36 12.21 16.20 16.19
N LEU A 37 11.88 14.97 16.62
CA LEU A 37 11.98 14.54 18.02
C LEU A 37 13.41 14.68 18.58
N LYS A 38 14.45 14.45 17.75
CA LYS A 38 15.85 14.55 18.18
C LYS A 38 16.34 15.98 18.36
N HIS A 39 15.80 16.93 17.58
CA HIS A 39 16.23 18.32 17.60
C HIS A 39 15.36 19.20 18.50
N GLY A 40 14.24 18.67 19.01
CA GLY A 40 13.40 19.34 20.00
C GLY A 40 12.53 20.45 19.41
N GLU A 41 12.36 20.45 18.08
CA GLU A 41 11.55 21.42 17.34
C GLU A 41 10.10 20.95 17.17
N SER A 42 9.66 19.95 17.97
CA SER A 42 8.41 19.15 18.03
C SER A 42 7.06 19.81 17.67
N HIS A 43 7.01 20.63 16.62
CA HIS A 43 5.90 21.51 16.31
C HIS A 43 4.76 20.76 15.62
N ASP A 44 5.08 19.68 14.88
CA ASP A 44 4.10 18.95 14.06
C ASP A 44 4.14 17.41 14.25
N ILE A 45 4.76 16.91 15.33
CA ILE A 45 4.93 15.45 15.53
C ILE A 45 3.58 14.72 15.58
N GLU A 46 2.59 15.32 16.23
CA GLU A 46 1.25 14.73 16.36
C GLU A 46 0.53 14.71 15.00
N GLU A 47 0.54 15.82 14.25
CA GLU A 47 -0.02 15.87 12.90
C GLU A 47 0.67 14.87 11.95
N LEU A 48 2.00 14.77 11.98
CA LEU A 48 2.76 13.84 11.14
C LEU A 48 2.49 12.38 11.54
N ALA A 49 2.35 12.08 12.84
CA ALA A 49 2.00 10.74 13.31
C ALA A 49 0.57 10.36 12.92
N ASN A 50 -0.38 11.29 13.05
CA ASN A 50 -1.77 11.10 12.61
C ASN A 50 -1.85 10.89 11.10
N LEU A 51 -1.09 11.65 10.31
CA LEU A 51 -0.95 11.44 8.88
C LEU A 51 -0.40 10.04 8.58
N GLY A 52 0.65 9.61 9.27
CA GLY A 52 1.22 8.27 9.10
C GLY A 52 0.21 7.17 9.41
N GLY A 53 -0.56 7.32 10.49
CA GLY A 53 -1.64 6.40 10.85
C GLY A 53 -2.74 6.34 9.80
N PHE A 54 -3.24 7.49 9.34
CA PHE A 54 -4.24 7.57 8.28
C PHE A 54 -3.75 6.93 6.99
N LEU A 55 -2.54 7.28 6.53
CA LEU A 55 -1.98 6.75 5.29
C LEU A 55 -1.75 5.25 5.34
N GLY A 56 -1.39 4.71 6.50
CA GLY A 56 -1.23 3.28 6.74
C GLY A 56 -2.56 2.54 6.73
N TYR A 57 -3.57 3.05 7.44
CA TYR A 57 -4.91 2.47 7.50
C TYR A 57 -5.59 2.44 6.12
N ASP A 58 -5.60 3.58 5.44
CA ASP A 58 -6.20 3.72 4.10
C ASP A 58 -5.54 2.78 3.09
N TRP A 59 -4.21 2.68 3.11
CA TRP A 59 -3.48 1.78 2.21
C TRP A 59 -3.72 0.31 2.52
N ALA A 60 -3.78 -0.07 3.81
CA ALA A 60 -4.09 -1.44 4.20
C ALA A 60 -5.47 -1.86 3.69
N ASN A 61 -6.50 -1.03 3.88
CA ASN A 61 -7.84 -1.30 3.36
C ASN A 61 -7.85 -1.42 1.83
N TYR A 62 -7.14 -0.53 1.13
CA TYR A 62 -7.06 -0.60 -0.33
C TYR A 62 -6.42 -1.91 -0.79
N VAL A 63 -5.29 -2.30 -0.19
CA VAL A 63 -4.59 -3.56 -0.53
C VAL A 63 -5.49 -4.77 -0.27
N ASP A 64 -6.20 -4.81 0.86
CA ASP A 64 -7.13 -5.91 1.17
C ASP A 64 -8.24 -6.01 0.11
N CYS A 65 -8.85 -4.89 -0.29
CA CYS A 65 -9.85 -4.87 -1.36
C CYS A 65 -9.30 -5.34 -2.72
N GLU A 66 -8.07 -4.94 -3.09
CA GLU A 66 -7.47 -5.38 -4.35
C GLU A 66 -7.10 -6.87 -4.32
N ILE A 67 -6.65 -7.39 -3.16
CA ILE A 67 -6.43 -8.83 -2.96
C ILE A 67 -7.72 -9.61 -3.17
N GLU A 68 -8.83 -9.17 -2.57
CA GLU A 68 -10.14 -9.82 -2.74
C GLU A 68 -10.59 -9.84 -4.21
N LYS A 69 -10.43 -8.73 -4.93
CA LYS A 69 -10.76 -8.63 -6.36
C LYS A 69 -9.93 -9.58 -7.21
N MET A 70 -8.61 -9.58 -7.01
CA MET A 70 -7.69 -10.43 -7.77
C MET A 70 -7.93 -11.92 -7.47
N GLN A 71 -8.24 -12.28 -6.22
CA GLN A 71 -8.59 -13.65 -5.86
C GLN A 71 -9.88 -14.09 -6.55
N ALA A 72 -10.93 -13.26 -6.54
CA ALA A 72 -12.17 -13.58 -7.25
C ALA A 72 -11.98 -13.72 -8.77
N ALA A 73 -11.11 -12.88 -9.37
CA ALA A 73 -10.73 -12.98 -10.77
C ALA A 73 -9.97 -14.28 -11.07
N LEU A 74 -9.07 -14.69 -10.17
CA LEU A 74 -8.33 -15.94 -10.26
C LEU A 74 -9.27 -17.15 -10.19
N ASP A 75 -10.15 -17.19 -9.19
CA ASP A 75 -11.14 -18.27 -9.02
C ASP A 75 -12.01 -18.41 -10.29
N THR A 76 -12.42 -17.29 -10.88
CA THR A 76 -13.20 -17.26 -12.13
C THR A 76 -12.39 -17.82 -13.31
N ALA A 77 -11.12 -17.42 -13.43
CA ALA A 77 -10.23 -17.89 -14.48
C ALA A 77 -9.90 -19.40 -14.35
N GLU A 78 -9.84 -19.91 -13.12
CA GLU A 78 -9.63 -21.34 -12.84
C GLU A 78 -10.85 -22.18 -13.19
N VAL A 79 -12.07 -21.71 -12.92
CA VAL A 79 -13.32 -22.39 -13.29
C VAL A 79 -13.55 -22.37 -14.81
N ALA A 80 -13.09 -21.32 -15.50
CA ALA A 80 -13.23 -21.18 -16.95
C ALA A 80 -12.22 -22.02 -17.77
N LYS A 81 -11.31 -22.74 -17.11
CA LYS A 81 -10.25 -23.55 -17.72
C LYS A 81 -10.71 -25.00 -17.93
#